data_AF-A0A937DP57-F1
#
_entry.id   AF-A0A937DP57-F1
#
_cell.length_a   1.000
_cell.length_b   1.000
_cell.length_c   1.000
_cell.angle_alpha   90.00
_cell.angle_beta   90.00
_cell.angle_gamma   90.00
#
_symmetry.space_group_name_H-M   'P 1'
#
loop_
_entity.id
_entity.type
_entity.pdbx_description
1 polymer ?
#
loop_
_entity_poly.entity_id
_entity_poly.type
_entity_poly.pdbx_seq_one_letter_code
_entity_poly.pdbx_strand_id
1 'polypeptide(L)'
;KEKEEMRAIQEELREEEKAKREFEQAQKEAEKEEALYQKALDKARREFESSTGAKHDELQSQIEKLEQELKEAQEKKERALSMAQQTKRGHVYIISNIGSFGENIYKIGMTRRLEPNDRVRELGDASVPFQFDIHAMIYSDEAPTLENELHKAFNNRKVNMLNYRKEFFKVTLDEIEQKVKEIGLDAEFSRVPEAMEYRETLAILEKLNSQIKQAKTVEDIVAEEFPVSLINKSICST
;
A
#
# COMPACT_ATOMS: atom_id res chain seq x y z
N LYS A 1 -12.42 16.80 -20.91
CA LYS A 1 -12.14 17.84 -19.90
C LYS A 1 -13.29 17.90 -18.89
N GLU A 2 -14.44 18.52 -19.17
CA GLU A 2 -15.57 18.63 -18.21
C GLU A 2 -16.05 17.29 -17.60
N LYS A 3 -16.21 16.22 -18.41
CA LYS A 3 -16.62 14.90 -17.90
C LYS A 3 -15.59 14.24 -16.97
N GLU A 4 -14.30 14.48 -17.21
CA GLU A 4 -13.23 13.96 -16.34
C GLU A 4 -13.10 14.81 -15.07
N GLU A 5 -13.31 16.13 -15.18
CA GLU A 5 -13.34 17.05 -14.04
C GLU A 5 -14.49 16.69 -13.08
N MET A 6 -15.69 16.44 -13.60
CA MET A 6 -16.81 15.99 -12.76
C MET A 6 -16.53 14.64 -12.09
N ARG A 7 -15.88 13.71 -12.79
CA ARG A 7 -15.50 12.40 -12.21
C ARG A 7 -14.48 12.55 -11.10
N ALA A 8 -13.46 13.39 -11.29
CA ALA A 8 -12.43 13.63 -10.28
C ALA A 8 -13.01 14.31 -9.04
N ILE A 9 -13.86 15.33 -9.21
CA ILE A 9 -14.55 15.99 -8.09
C ILE A 9 -15.44 14.98 -7.35
N GLN A 10 -16.15 14.11 -8.08
CA GLN A 10 -16.98 13.08 -7.46
C GLN A 10 -16.15 12.02 -6.71
N GLU A 11 -14.98 11.66 -7.24
CA GLU A 11 -14.05 10.74 -6.55
C GLU A 11 -13.52 11.39 -5.28
N GLU A 12 -13.04 12.64 -5.34
CA GLU A 12 -12.57 13.40 -4.19
C GLU A 12 -13.66 13.48 -3.12
N LEU A 13 -14.89 13.88 -3.47
CA LEU A 13 -16.04 13.92 -2.57
C LEU A 13 -16.35 12.56 -1.92
N ARG A 14 -16.29 11.46 -2.68
CA ARG A 14 -16.50 10.10 -2.14
C ARG A 14 -15.41 9.73 -1.16
N GLU A 15 -14.16 10.09 -1.46
CA GLU A 15 -13.03 9.86 -0.57
C GLU A 15 -13.17 10.67 0.72
N GLU A 16 -13.61 11.94 0.64
CA GLU A 16 -13.90 12.75 1.82
C GLU A 16 -15.03 12.14 2.69
N GLU A 17 -16.10 11.66 2.05
CA GLU A 17 -17.21 11.02 2.75
C GLU A 17 -16.79 9.73 3.44
N LYS A 18 -15.97 8.89 2.78
CA LYS A 18 -15.45 7.67 3.38
C LYS A 18 -14.54 7.98 4.57
N ALA A 19 -13.62 8.95 4.43
CA ALA A 19 -12.78 9.39 5.54
C ALA A 19 -13.62 9.86 6.73
N LYS A 20 -14.65 10.68 6.51
CA LYS A 20 -15.59 11.10 7.57
C LYS A 20 -16.28 9.92 8.25
N ARG A 21 -16.78 8.96 7.46
CA ARG A 21 -17.46 7.76 8.00
C ARG A 21 -16.50 6.90 8.82
N GLU A 22 -15.26 6.72 8.37
CA GLU A 22 -14.23 6.01 9.13
C GLU A 22 -13.93 6.69 10.46
N PHE A 23 -13.79 8.01 10.49
CA PHE A 23 -13.61 8.75 11.74
C PHE A 23 -14.80 8.58 12.68
N GLU A 24 -16.04 8.68 12.18
CA GLU A 24 -17.24 8.47 13.00
C GLU A 24 -17.35 7.03 13.53
N GLN A 25 -16.97 6.03 12.72
CA GLN A 25 -16.95 4.63 13.13
C GLN A 25 -15.87 4.38 14.18
N ALA A 26 -14.63 4.81 13.92
CA ALA A 26 -13.51 4.69 14.85
C ALA A 26 -13.80 5.39 16.18
N GLN A 27 -14.45 6.56 16.16
CA GLN A 27 -14.87 7.25 17.39
C GLN A 27 -15.87 6.40 18.19
N LYS A 28 -16.92 5.87 17.54
CA LYS A 28 -17.93 5.04 18.22
C LYS A 28 -17.35 3.73 18.74
N GLU A 29 -16.40 3.14 18.02
CA GLU A 29 -15.71 1.92 18.44
C GLU A 29 -14.79 2.19 19.62
N ALA A 30 -13.97 3.24 19.56
CA ALA A 30 -13.10 3.63 20.66
C ALA A 30 -13.88 4.02 21.93
N GLU A 31 -15.04 4.70 21.80
CA GLU A 31 -15.91 4.99 22.95
C GLU A 31 -16.49 3.72 23.59
N LYS A 32 -16.85 2.71 22.80
CA LYS A 32 -17.34 1.42 23.31
C LYS A 32 -16.22 0.63 23.97
N GLU A 33 -15.03 0.63 23.37
CA GLU A 33 -13.84 -0.05 23.85
C GLU A 33 -13.33 0.57 25.16
N GLU A 34 -13.24 1.90 25.23
CA GLU A 34 -12.94 2.66 26.44
C GLU A 34 -13.92 2.32 27.58
N ALA A 35 -15.23 2.30 27.28
CA ALA A 35 -16.25 1.95 28.26
C ALA A 35 -16.18 0.48 28.71
N LEU A 36 -15.74 -0.43 27.84
CA LEU A 36 -15.55 -1.84 28.16
C LEU A 36 -14.33 -2.03 29.07
N TYR A 37 -13.19 -1.46 28.69
CA TYR A 37 -11.96 -1.52 29.47
C TYR A 37 -12.10 -0.87 30.83
N GLN A 38 -12.75 0.30 30.90
CA GLN A 38 -13.02 0.95 32.19
C GLN A 38 -13.85 0.04 33.11
N LYS A 39 -14.90 -0.61 32.60
CA LYS A 39 -15.72 -1.55 33.39
C LYS A 39 -14.93 -2.78 33.84
N ALA A 40 -14.08 -3.33 32.96
CA ALA A 40 -13.25 -4.49 33.29
C ALA A 40 -12.21 -4.14 34.35
N LEU A 41 -11.59 -2.97 34.24
CA LEU A 41 -10.60 -2.44 35.15
C LEU A 41 -11.22 -2.10 36.53
N ASP A 42 -12.40 -1.49 36.55
CA ASP A 42 -13.14 -1.24 37.80
C ASP A 42 -13.48 -2.56 38.53
N LYS A 43 -13.83 -3.61 37.77
CA LYS A 43 -14.09 -4.94 38.33
C LYS A 43 -12.79 -5.58 38.87
N ALA A 44 -11.72 -5.53 38.09
CA ALA A 44 -10.43 -6.09 38.48
C ALA A 44 -9.87 -5.40 39.74
N ARG A 45 -9.99 -4.07 39.86
CA ARG A 45 -9.60 -3.30 41.05
C ARG A 45 -10.39 -3.72 42.30
N ARG A 46 -11.70 -3.94 42.18
CA ARG A 46 -12.53 -4.43 43.31
C ARG A 46 -12.14 -5.85 43.75
N GLU A 47 -11.86 -6.73 42.79
CA GLU A 47 -11.42 -8.10 43.10
C GLU A 47 -10.01 -8.10 43.71
N PHE A 48 -9.15 -7.19 43.27
CA PHE A 48 -7.80 -6.99 43.80
C PHE A 48 -7.81 -6.57 45.28
N GLU A 49 -8.65 -5.59 45.66
CA GLU A 49 -8.81 -5.10 47.04
C GLU A 49 -9.18 -6.21 48.05
N SER A 50 -9.82 -7.28 47.59
CA SER A 50 -10.28 -8.41 48.43
C SER A 50 -9.42 -9.67 48.31
N SER A 51 -8.35 -9.63 47.52
CA SER A 51 -7.47 -10.77 47.23
C SER A 51 -6.16 -10.72 48.02
N THR A 52 -5.55 -11.88 48.28
CA THR A 52 -4.22 -12.00 48.91
C THR A 52 -3.42 -13.18 48.31
N GLY A 53 -2.09 -13.14 48.43
CA GLY A 53 -1.20 -14.22 47.93
C GLY A 53 -1.07 -14.22 46.41
N ALA A 54 -0.83 -15.39 45.80
CA ALA A 54 -0.56 -15.50 44.36
C ALA A 54 -1.67 -14.92 43.45
N LYS A 55 -2.93 -14.93 43.90
CA LYS A 55 -4.06 -14.34 43.18
C LYS A 55 -4.00 -12.81 43.10
N HIS A 56 -3.34 -12.18 44.08
CA HIS A 56 -3.12 -10.73 44.11
C HIS A 56 -2.12 -10.32 43.02
N ASP A 57 -1.03 -11.07 42.85
CA ASP A 57 -0.01 -10.77 41.83
C ASP A 57 -0.55 -10.95 40.40
N GLU A 58 -1.40 -11.96 40.15
CA GLU A 58 -2.08 -12.16 38.86
C GLU A 58 -3.04 -11.00 38.54
N LEU A 59 -3.84 -10.58 39.51
CA LEU A 59 -4.78 -9.47 39.35
C LEU A 59 -4.06 -8.13 39.14
N GLN A 60 -2.93 -7.91 39.81
CA GLN A 60 -2.08 -6.74 39.59
C GLN A 60 -1.61 -6.66 38.12
N SER A 61 -1.07 -7.77 37.60
CA SER A 61 -0.61 -7.82 36.20
C SER A 61 -1.77 -7.61 35.21
N GLN A 62 -2.96 -8.14 35.53
CA GLN A 62 -4.15 -7.94 34.70
C GLN A 62 -4.61 -6.47 34.71
N ILE A 63 -4.56 -5.79 35.86
CA ILE A 63 -4.89 -4.37 35.98
C ILE A 63 -3.92 -3.53 35.14
N GLU A 64 -2.62 -3.78 35.25
CA GLU A 64 -1.60 -3.06 34.47
C GLU A 64 -1.83 -3.22 32.96
N LYS A 65 -2.16 -4.44 32.52
CA LYS A 65 -2.51 -4.69 31.12
C LYS A 65 -3.77 -3.93 30.69
N LEU A 66 -4.83 -3.96 31.50
CA LEU A 66 -6.08 -3.24 31.21
C LEU A 66 -5.88 -1.71 31.22
N GLU A 67 -5.02 -1.19 32.08
CA GLU A 67 -4.63 0.22 32.10
C GLU A 67 -3.88 0.62 30.82
N GLN A 68 -2.98 -0.25 30.35
CA GLN A 68 -2.29 -0.04 29.08
C GLN A 68 -3.26 -0.07 27.89
N GLU A 69 -4.13 -1.09 27.81
CA GLU A 69 -5.13 -1.20 26.73
C GLU A 69 -6.10 -0.01 26.73
N LEU A 70 -6.55 0.46 27.90
CA LEU A 70 -7.38 1.65 28.04
C LEU A 70 -6.67 2.90 27.52
N LYS A 71 -5.39 3.07 27.87
CA LYS A 71 -4.57 4.20 27.43
C LYS A 71 -4.39 4.18 25.90
N GLU A 72 -4.09 3.03 25.32
CA GLU A 72 -3.96 2.88 23.87
C GLU A 72 -5.27 3.21 23.14
N ALA A 73 -6.42 2.79 23.68
CA ALA A 73 -7.74 3.14 23.13
C ALA A 73 -8.01 4.66 23.19
N GLN A 74 -7.64 5.32 24.28
CA GLN A 74 -7.77 6.77 24.44
C GLN A 74 -6.88 7.54 23.45
N GLU A 75 -5.61 7.12 23.29
CA GLU A 75 -4.68 7.73 22.32
C GLU A 75 -5.15 7.56 20.87
N LYS A 76 -5.77 6.42 20.53
CA LYS A 76 -6.37 6.21 19.20
C LYS A 76 -7.56 7.16 18.98
N LYS A 77 -8.44 7.30 19.97
CA LYS A 77 -9.59 8.22 19.93
C LYS A 77 -9.14 9.67 19.76
N GLU A 78 -8.15 10.10 20.52
CA GLU A 78 -7.61 11.46 20.43
C GLU A 78 -6.98 11.74 19.06
N ARG A 79 -6.20 10.79 18.52
CA ARG A 79 -5.66 10.90 17.16
C ARG A 79 -6.76 11.03 16.11
N ALA A 80 -7.81 10.19 16.19
CA ALA A 80 -8.94 10.25 15.27
C ALA A 80 -9.69 11.60 15.36
N LEU A 81 -9.91 12.12 16.56
CA LEU A 81 -10.56 13.43 16.78
C LEU A 81 -9.74 14.59 16.23
N SER A 82 -8.43 14.60 16.51
CA SER A 82 -7.49 15.61 16.01
C SER A 82 -7.49 15.66 14.49
N MET A 83 -7.40 14.50 13.83
CA MET A 83 -7.46 14.41 12.37
C MET A 83 -8.82 14.84 11.79
N ALA A 84 -9.93 14.43 12.40
CA ALA A 84 -11.26 14.76 11.91
C ALA A 84 -11.58 16.27 11.97
N GLN A 85 -11.05 16.98 12.97
CA GLN A 85 -11.30 18.42 13.17
C GLN A 85 -10.49 19.31 12.21
N GLN A 86 -9.35 18.82 11.71
CA GLN A 86 -8.48 19.58 10.81
C GLN A 86 -8.63 19.11 9.38
N THR A 87 -9.36 19.88 8.59
CA THR A 87 -9.67 19.60 7.18
C THR A 87 -8.46 19.52 6.26
N LYS A 88 -7.28 19.94 6.73
CA LYS A 88 -6.04 20.02 5.96
C LYS A 88 -4.99 18.95 6.33
N ARG A 89 -5.21 18.22 7.43
CA ARG A 89 -4.34 17.13 7.88
C ARG A 89 -4.53 15.89 7.03
N GLY A 90 -3.45 15.18 6.77
CA GLY A 90 -3.49 13.93 6.04
C GLY A 90 -2.12 13.33 5.79
N HIS A 91 -2.09 12.35 4.89
CA HIS A 91 -0.88 11.68 4.45
C HIS A 91 -0.68 11.91 2.96
N VAL A 92 0.53 12.29 2.56
CA VAL A 92 0.96 12.27 1.16
C VAL A 92 1.68 10.96 0.93
N TYR A 93 1.14 10.14 0.03
CA TYR A 93 1.73 8.86 -0.35
C TYR A 93 2.53 8.99 -1.65
N ILE A 94 3.64 8.25 -1.71
CA ILE A 94 4.43 8.05 -2.91
C ILE A 94 4.42 6.55 -3.20
N ILE A 95 3.81 6.18 -4.31
CA ILE A 95 3.59 4.77 -4.67
C ILE A 95 4.06 4.49 -6.10
N SER A 96 4.47 3.26 -6.36
CA SER A 96 4.84 2.82 -7.72
C SER A 96 4.20 1.48 -8.06
N ASN A 97 4.18 1.15 -9.35
CA ASN A 97 3.76 -0.15 -9.82
C ASN A 97 4.61 -0.49 -11.04
N ILE A 98 5.73 -1.15 -10.78
CA ILE A 98 6.74 -1.45 -11.81
C ILE A 98 6.15 -2.37 -12.87
N GLY A 99 5.32 -3.34 -12.49
CA GLY A 99 4.72 -4.28 -13.45
C GLY A 99 3.77 -3.61 -14.46
N SER A 100 3.14 -2.49 -14.08
CA SER A 100 2.18 -1.79 -14.94
C SER A 100 2.79 -0.57 -15.65
N PHE A 101 3.66 0.17 -14.98
CA PHE A 101 4.18 1.45 -15.47
C PHE A 101 5.69 1.44 -15.74
N GLY A 102 6.43 0.46 -15.24
CA GLY A 102 7.89 0.39 -15.34
C GLY A 102 8.61 1.15 -14.23
N GLU A 103 9.94 1.19 -14.32
CA GLU A 103 10.80 1.80 -13.32
C GLU A 103 10.75 3.34 -13.35
N ASN A 104 11.03 3.95 -12.19
CA ASN A 104 11.08 5.41 -12.02
C ASN A 104 9.78 6.13 -12.43
N ILE A 105 8.64 5.45 -12.28
CA ILE A 105 7.32 6.05 -12.41
C ILE A 105 6.60 5.97 -11.08
N TYR A 106 6.35 7.13 -10.49
CA TYR A 106 5.72 7.26 -9.19
C TYR A 106 4.41 8.04 -9.29
N LYS A 107 3.39 7.58 -8.56
CA LYS A 107 2.21 8.39 -8.25
C LYS A 107 2.44 9.09 -6.93
N ILE A 108 2.17 10.39 -6.93
CA ILE A 108 2.15 11.24 -5.74
C ILE A 108 0.71 11.69 -5.54
N GLY A 109 0.13 11.37 -4.40
CA GLY A 109 -1.22 11.83 -4.05
C GLY A 109 -1.39 11.94 -2.55
N MET A 110 -2.53 12.46 -2.11
CA MET A 110 -2.85 12.58 -0.68
C MET A 110 -4.10 11.79 -0.28
N THR A 111 -4.18 11.47 1.00
CA THR A 111 -5.33 10.84 1.63
C THR A 111 -5.56 11.41 3.02
N ARG A 112 -6.84 11.54 3.38
CA ARG A 112 -7.28 11.95 4.72
C ARG A 112 -7.95 10.81 5.48
N ARG A 113 -7.87 9.58 4.95
CA ARG A 113 -8.32 8.36 5.61
C ARG A 113 -7.56 8.17 6.92
N LEU A 114 -8.22 7.54 7.89
CA LEU A 114 -7.58 7.19 9.15
C LEU A 114 -6.45 6.17 8.91
N GLU A 115 -6.72 5.19 8.04
CA GLU A 115 -5.77 4.18 7.58
C GLU A 115 -5.33 4.49 6.13
N PRO A 116 -4.18 5.16 5.92
CA PRO A 116 -3.79 5.60 4.58
C PRO A 116 -3.41 4.43 3.65
N ASN A 117 -2.98 3.29 4.21
CA ASN A 117 -2.66 2.08 3.46
C ASN A 117 -3.88 1.49 2.74
N ASP A 118 -5.06 1.63 3.32
CA ASP A 118 -6.32 1.12 2.75
C ASP A 118 -6.64 1.85 1.44
N ARG A 119 -6.39 3.17 1.38
CA ARG A 119 -6.51 3.95 0.14
C ARG A 119 -5.58 3.43 -0.95
N VAL A 120 -4.33 3.10 -0.61
CA VAL A 120 -3.37 2.57 -1.60
C VAL A 120 -3.83 1.22 -2.15
N ARG A 121 -4.38 0.34 -1.30
CA ARG A 121 -4.97 -0.94 -1.74
C ARG A 121 -6.16 -0.73 -2.66
N GLU A 122 -7.10 0.15 -2.29
CA GLU A 122 -8.26 0.50 -3.14
C GLU A 122 -7.83 1.02 -4.52
N LEU A 123 -6.73 1.79 -4.59
CA LEU A 123 -6.18 2.30 -5.86
C LEU A 123 -5.61 1.18 -6.75
N GLY A 124 -5.01 0.15 -6.16
CA GLY A 124 -4.48 -1.01 -6.88
C GLY A 124 -5.58 -1.84 -7.53
N ASP A 125 -6.64 -2.14 -6.76
CA ASP A 125 -7.72 -3.03 -7.20
C ASP A 125 -8.55 -2.44 -8.36
N ALA A 126 -8.58 -1.13 -8.51
CA ALA A 126 -9.51 -0.47 -9.40
C ALA A 126 -9.11 -0.53 -10.89
N SER A 127 -7.82 -0.66 -11.23
CA SER A 127 -7.37 -0.33 -12.61
C SER A 127 -6.00 -0.84 -13.06
N VAL A 128 -5.24 -1.59 -12.24
CA VAL A 128 -3.88 -2.03 -12.61
C VAL A 128 -3.70 -3.55 -12.42
N PRO A 129 -2.87 -4.22 -13.25
CA PRO A 129 -2.61 -5.66 -13.15
C PRO A 129 -1.93 -6.14 -11.86
N PHE A 130 -1.21 -5.27 -11.16
CA PHE A 130 -0.46 -5.59 -9.95
C PHE A 130 -0.76 -4.56 -8.86
N GLN A 131 -0.56 -4.90 -7.59
CA GLN A 131 -0.69 -3.92 -6.51
C GLN A 131 0.37 -2.81 -6.56
N PHE A 132 0.09 -1.70 -5.88
CA PHE A 132 1.05 -0.61 -5.72
C PHE A 132 2.01 -0.90 -4.57
N ASP A 133 3.30 -0.67 -4.80
CA ASP A 133 4.32 -0.62 -3.77
C ASP A 133 4.33 0.78 -3.11
N ILE A 134 4.35 0.81 -1.78
CA ILE A 134 4.45 2.07 -1.01
C ILE A 134 5.93 2.38 -0.78
N HIS A 135 6.35 3.57 -1.25
CA HIS A 135 7.70 4.06 -1.03
C HIS A 135 7.79 5.05 0.12
N ALA A 136 6.77 5.87 0.35
CA ALA A 136 6.73 6.77 1.49
C ALA A 136 5.28 7.11 1.86
N MET A 137 5.06 7.33 3.16
CA MET A 137 3.79 7.80 3.73
C MET A 137 4.07 9.00 4.63
N ILE A 138 3.94 10.20 4.08
CA ILE A 138 4.38 11.43 4.73
C ILE A 138 3.20 12.08 5.43
N TYR A 139 3.19 12.06 6.76
CA TYR A 139 2.23 12.82 7.54
C TYR A 139 2.48 14.34 7.39
N SER A 140 1.42 15.10 7.17
CA SER A 140 1.50 16.57 7.09
C SER A 140 0.26 17.24 7.65
N ASP A 141 0.49 18.36 8.35
CA ASP A 141 -0.56 19.25 8.84
C ASP A 141 -1.29 19.99 7.72
N GLU A 142 -0.62 20.16 6.58
CA GLU A 142 -1.12 20.82 5.38
C GLU A 142 -0.85 19.91 4.17
N ALA A 143 -1.39 18.67 4.22
CA ALA A 143 -1.16 17.65 3.20
C ALA A 143 -1.50 18.12 1.76
N PRO A 144 -2.59 18.87 1.50
CA PRO A 144 -2.87 19.42 0.17
C PRO A 144 -1.81 20.39 -0.33
N THR A 145 -1.18 21.16 0.57
CA THR A 145 -0.10 22.10 0.19
C THR A 145 1.14 21.32 -0.21
N LEU A 146 1.54 20.34 0.61
CA LEU A 146 2.70 19.47 0.33
C LEU A 146 2.56 18.74 -1.00
N GLU A 147 1.40 18.12 -1.24
CA GLU A 147 1.10 17.44 -2.50
C GLU A 147 1.26 18.39 -3.69
N ASN A 148 0.65 19.57 -3.61
CA ASN A 148 0.65 20.55 -4.70
C ASN A 148 2.06 21.09 -4.97
N GLU A 149 2.90 21.25 -3.95
CA GLU A 149 4.31 21.61 -4.10
C GLU A 149 5.11 20.54 -4.82
N LEU A 150 4.93 19.26 -4.47
CA LEU A 150 5.56 18.14 -5.16
C LEU A 150 5.07 18.04 -6.62
N HIS A 151 3.77 18.18 -6.85
CA HIS A 151 3.21 18.19 -8.21
C HIS A 151 3.76 19.32 -9.07
N LYS A 152 3.94 20.52 -8.50
CA LYS A 152 4.56 21.65 -9.19
C LYS A 152 6.03 21.39 -9.49
N ALA A 153 6.78 20.87 -8.53
CA ALA A 153 8.20 20.56 -8.67
C ALA A 153 8.47 19.55 -9.81
N PHE A 154 7.56 18.60 -10.01
CA PHE A 154 7.69 17.55 -11.03
C PHE A 154 6.76 17.73 -12.23
N ASN A 155 6.12 18.88 -12.39
CA ASN A 155 5.09 19.08 -13.42
C ASN A 155 5.61 18.85 -14.86
N ASN A 156 6.87 19.19 -15.12
CA ASN A 156 7.54 18.96 -16.41
C ASN A 156 7.86 17.48 -16.69
N ARG A 157 7.68 16.60 -15.70
CA ARG A 157 7.97 15.16 -15.75
C ARG A 157 6.72 14.31 -15.59
N LYS A 158 5.53 14.89 -15.74
CA LYS A 158 4.27 14.15 -15.77
C LYS A 158 4.26 13.15 -16.94
N VAL A 159 3.82 11.93 -16.65
CA VAL A 159 3.63 10.89 -17.67
C VAL A 159 2.47 11.25 -18.60
N ASN A 160 1.41 11.88 -18.06
CA ASN A 160 0.28 12.36 -18.85
C ASN A 160 0.22 13.90 -18.86
N MET A 161 0.55 14.48 -20.02
CA MET A 161 0.54 15.93 -20.24
C MET A 161 -0.82 16.50 -20.66
N LEU A 162 -1.77 15.63 -21.02
CA LEU A 162 -3.11 16.05 -21.48
C LEU A 162 -4.14 16.06 -20.33
N ASN A 163 -4.04 15.08 -19.43
CA ASN A 163 -4.89 14.95 -18.26
C ASN A 163 -4.07 15.19 -16.98
N TYR A 164 -4.08 16.43 -16.52
CA TYR A 164 -3.29 16.90 -15.37
C TYR A 164 -3.67 16.27 -14.02
N ARG A 165 -4.83 15.61 -13.94
CA ARG A 165 -5.31 14.89 -12.74
C ARG A 165 -4.71 13.49 -12.62
N LYS A 166 -4.07 12.98 -13.68
CA LYS A 166 -3.29 11.74 -13.61
C LYS A 166 -1.88 12.05 -13.12
N GLU A 167 -1.71 12.02 -11.81
CA GLU A 167 -0.51 12.47 -11.09
C GLU A 167 0.59 11.40 -11.06
N PHE A 168 0.95 10.88 -12.23
CA PHE A 168 2.11 10.00 -12.40
C PHE A 168 3.28 10.81 -12.94
N PHE A 169 4.45 10.62 -12.35
CA PHE A 169 5.66 11.38 -12.65
C PHE A 169 6.82 10.43 -12.96
N LYS A 170 7.58 10.75 -14.01
CA LYS A 170 8.81 10.03 -14.38
C LYS A 170 10.00 10.68 -13.68
N VAL A 171 10.29 10.23 -12.47
CA VAL A 171 11.28 10.82 -11.55
C VAL A 171 11.94 9.70 -10.75
N THR A 172 13.12 9.95 -10.18
CA THR A 172 13.75 9.01 -9.25
C THR A 172 13.24 9.24 -7.83
N LEU A 173 13.30 8.21 -6.98
CA LEU A 173 12.88 8.34 -5.59
C LEU A 173 13.77 9.33 -4.81
N ASP A 174 15.06 9.37 -5.11
CA ASP A 174 16.02 10.28 -4.49
C ASP A 174 15.66 11.75 -4.75
N GLU A 175 15.14 12.08 -5.95
CA GLU A 175 14.68 13.42 -6.26
C GLU A 175 13.42 13.81 -5.47
N ILE A 176 12.51 12.85 -5.24
CA ILE A 176 11.33 13.08 -4.40
C ILE A 176 11.78 13.28 -2.95
N GLU A 177 12.65 12.42 -2.43
CA GLU A 177 13.20 12.50 -1.07
C GLU A 177 13.91 13.84 -0.85
N GLN A 178 14.76 14.26 -1.79
CA GLN A 178 15.44 15.55 -1.73
C GLN A 178 14.44 16.72 -1.72
N LYS A 179 13.40 16.67 -2.57
CA LYS A 179 12.39 17.73 -2.61
C LYS A 179 11.60 17.83 -1.31
N VAL A 180 11.26 16.69 -0.70
CA VAL A 180 10.59 16.65 0.62
C VAL A 180 11.48 17.27 1.71
N LYS A 181 12.79 16.95 1.71
CA LYS A 181 13.76 17.55 2.63
C LYS A 181 13.91 19.06 2.43
N GLU A 182 13.91 19.54 1.18
CA GLU A 182 13.93 20.98 0.87
C GLU A 182 12.71 21.73 1.41
N ILE A 183 11.54 21.06 1.46
CA ILE A 183 10.30 21.61 2.02
C ILE A 183 10.35 21.63 3.57
N GLY A 184 11.33 20.94 4.18
CA GLY A 184 11.56 20.93 5.63
C GLY A 184 10.89 19.77 6.35
N LEU A 185 10.50 18.72 5.63
CA LEU A 185 9.96 17.48 6.21
C LEU A 185 11.03 16.38 6.13
N ASP A 186 11.13 15.61 7.21
CA ASP A 186 11.91 14.38 7.22
C ASP A 186 10.93 13.20 7.18
N ALA A 187 11.11 12.30 6.22
CA ALA A 187 10.21 11.18 5.99
C ALA A 187 11.00 9.93 5.62
N GLU A 188 10.46 8.77 6.00
CA GLU A 188 11.06 7.49 5.69
C GLU A 188 10.70 7.06 4.25
N PHE A 189 11.72 6.66 3.50
CA PHE A 189 11.58 6.20 2.12
C PHE A 189 12.06 4.74 1.98
N SER A 190 11.14 3.86 1.60
CA SER A 190 11.48 2.51 1.14
C SER A 190 11.93 2.54 -0.31
N ARG A 191 13.22 2.28 -0.54
CA ARG A 191 13.82 2.32 -1.89
C ARG A 191 13.54 1.09 -2.73
N VAL A 192 13.33 -0.05 -2.08
CA VAL A 192 13.17 -1.33 -2.77
C VAL A 192 11.68 -1.64 -2.84
N PRO A 193 11.06 -1.58 -4.04
CA PRO A 193 9.71 -2.07 -4.22
C PRO A 193 9.70 -3.59 -4.04
N GLU A 194 8.69 -4.11 -3.35
CA GLU A 194 8.54 -5.55 -3.15
C GLU A 194 8.14 -6.22 -4.46
N ALA A 195 7.16 -5.63 -5.15
CA ALA A 195 6.66 -6.05 -6.46
C ALA A 195 6.48 -7.58 -6.57
N MET A 196 5.92 -8.19 -5.51
CA MET A 196 5.92 -9.64 -5.31
C MET A 196 5.27 -10.38 -6.48
N GLU A 197 4.01 -10.05 -6.78
CA GLU A 197 3.23 -10.67 -7.87
C GLU A 197 3.90 -10.50 -9.24
N TYR A 198 4.52 -9.34 -9.48
CA TYR A 198 5.21 -9.07 -10.73
C TYR A 198 6.47 -9.94 -10.87
N ARG A 199 7.28 -10.03 -9.83
CA ARG A 199 8.50 -10.87 -9.81
C ARG A 199 8.16 -12.35 -9.95
N GLU A 200 7.11 -12.81 -9.29
CA GLU A 200 6.60 -14.18 -9.45
C GLU A 200 6.13 -14.45 -10.87
N THR A 201 5.40 -13.51 -11.47
CA THR A 201 4.95 -13.62 -12.86
C THR A 201 6.14 -13.73 -13.82
N LEU A 202 7.18 -12.92 -13.65
CA LEU A 202 8.41 -13.01 -14.45
C LEU A 202 9.09 -14.37 -14.29
N ALA A 203 9.19 -14.89 -13.06
CA ALA A 203 9.79 -16.19 -12.80
C ALA A 203 9.00 -17.35 -13.45
N ILE A 204 7.66 -17.26 -13.47
CA ILE A 204 6.80 -18.23 -14.15
C ILE A 204 7.00 -18.15 -15.68
N LEU A 205 7.02 -16.95 -16.24
CA LEU A 205 7.24 -16.74 -17.67
C LEU A 205 8.61 -17.25 -18.12
N GLU A 206 9.65 -17.03 -17.32
CA GLU A 206 11.00 -17.56 -17.60
C GLU A 206 10.99 -19.09 -17.63
N LYS A 207 10.35 -19.74 -16.66
CA LYS A 207 10.19 -21.20 -16.64
C LYS A 207 9.44 -21.71 -17.87
N LEU A 208 8.30 -21.10 -18.22
CA LEU A 208 7.53 -21.49 -19.42
C LEU A 208 8.35 -21.34 -20.70
N ASN A 209 9.06 -20.23 -20.85
CA ASN A 209 9.92 -19.99 -22.01
C ASN A 209 11.09 -20.99 -22.07
N SER A 210 11.67 -21.36 -20.93
CA SER A 210 12.72 -22.37 -20.88
C SER A 210 12.20 -23.77 -21.28
N GLN A 211 10.98 -24.12 -20.88
CA GLN A 211 10.34 -25.39 -21.24
C GLN A 211 9.95 -25.44 -22.71
N ILE A 212 9.43 -24.35 -23.28
CA ILE A 212 9.14 -24.24 -24.72
C ILE A 212 10.42 -24.40 -25.54
N LYS A 213 11.53 -23.81 -25.11
CA LYS A 213 12.85 -23.98 -25.77
C LYS A 213 13.42 -25.39 -25.64
N GLN A 214 13.00 -26.15 -24.63
CA GLN A 214 13.42 -27.54 -24.40
C GLN A 214 12.48 -28.57 -25.04
N ALA A 215 11.25 -28.18 -25.39
CA ALA A 215 10.35 -29.01 -26.16
C ALA A 215 10.95 -29.20 -27.57
N LYS A 216 11.37 -30.43 -27.89
CA LYS A 216 11.87 -30.80 -29.22
C LYS A 216 10.83 -30.39 -30.26
N THR A 217 11.26 -29.68 -31.30
CA THR A 217 10.38 -29.35 -32.42
C THR A 217 9.94 -30.63 -33.13
N VAL A 218 8.86 -30.57 -33.91
CA VAL A 218 8.43 -31.73 -34.70
C VAL A 218 9.56 -32.16 -35.65
N GLU A 219 10.33 -31.20 -36.16
CA GLU A 219 11.54 -31.47 -36.95
C GLU A 219 12.62 -32.23 -36.16
N ASP A 220 12.87 -31.85 -34.90
CA ASP A 220 13.84 -32.53 -34.03
C ASP A 220 13.39 -33.96 -33.67
N ILE A 221 12.09 -34.17 -33.46
CA ILE A 221 11.51 -35.49 -33.18
C ILE A 221 11.59 -36.38 -34.42
N VAL A 222 11.24 -35.85 -35.60
CA VAL A 222 11.32 -36.58 -36.88
C VAL A 222 12.77 -36.95 -37.20
N ALA A 223 13.74 -36.08 -36.91
CA ALA A 223 15.16 -36.35 -37.12
C ALA A 223 15.72 -37.46 -36.19
N GLU A 224 15.18 -37.59 -34.98
CA GLU A 224 15.55 -38.65 -34.03
C GLU A 224 14.88 -39.99 -34.31
N GLU A 225 13.61 -40.01 -34.72
CA GLU A 225 12.88 -41.25 -35.04
C GLU A 225 13.23 -41.82 -36.42
N PHE A 226 13.55 -40.96 -37.40
CA PHE A 226 13.94 -41.35 -38.76
C PHE A 226 15.33 -40.81 -39.12
N PRO A 227 16.41 -41.27 -38.45
CA PRO A 227 17.75 -40.82 -38.77
C PRO A 227 18.11 -41.23 -40.21
N VAL A 228 18.53 -40.25 -41.01
CA VAL A 228 18.84 -40.38 -42.45
C VAL A 228 19.86 -41.51 -42.74
N SER A 229 20.59 -41.98 -41.73
CA SER A 229 21.46 -43.16 -41.79
C SER A 229 20.75 -44.49 -42.11
N LEU A 230 19.43 -44.59 -41.94
CA LEU A 230 18.66 -45.81 -42.26
C LEU A 230 18.28 -45.91 -43.75
N ILE A 231 18.29 -44.80 -44.49
CA ILE A 231 17.91 -44.77 -45.92
C ILE A 231 19.06 -45.26 -46.82
N ASN A 232 20.31 -45.10 -46.38
CA ASN A 232 21.50 -45.46 -47.18
C ASN A 232 21.97 -46.92 -47.06
N LYS A 233 21.28 -47.77 -46.27
CA LYS A 233 21.64 -49.20 -46.15
C LYS A 233 20.95 -50.12 -47.17
N SER A 234 20.04 -49.63 -48.00
CA SER A 234 19.28 -50.46 -48.95
C SER A 234 19.71 -50.36 -50.42
N ILE A 235 20.80 -49.64 -50.75
CA ILE A 235 21.25 -49.45 -52.15
C ILE A 235 22.58 -50.17 -52.45
N CYS A 236 23.16 -50.92 -51.51
CA CYS A 236 24.43 -51.62 -51.72
C CYS A 236 24.36 -53.11 -51.34
N SER A 237 23.48 -53.87 -52.01
CA SER A 237 23.59 -55.33 -52.09
C SER A 237 22.66 -55.89 -53.18
N THR A 238 23.10 -55.84 -54.44
CA THR A 238 23.06 -56.93 -55.45
C THR A 238 23.62 -56.43 -56.77
#